data_AF-A0A6L3VJB9-F1
#
_entry.id   AF-A0A6L3VJB9-F1
#
_cell.length_a   1.000
_cell.length_b   1.000
_cell.length_c   1.000
_cell.angle_alpha   90.00
_cell.angle_beta   90.00
_cell.angle_gamma   90.00
#
_symmetry.space_group_name_H-M   'P 1'
#
loop_
_entity.id
_entity.type
_entity.pdbx_description
1 polymer ?
#
loop_
_entity_poly.entity_id
_entity_poly.type
_entity_poly.pdbx_seq_one_letter_code
_entity_poly.pdbx_strand_id
1 'polypeptide(L)'
;MRLAVTLLTVIPLRTPEVDRDTGRAAMLAAPLVGLLTGGAAALVLLLGDALGLSGLLAAALAVGAAAVLTRALHLDGLADLADGLGSGRPAGAALAIMKRSDIGPFGVVTLLLVVLVQVAALAS
;
A
#
# COMPACT_ATOMS: atom_id res chain seq x y z
N MET A 1 10.59 9.65 -12.02
CA MET A 1 9.36 9.10 -12.62
C MET A 1 9.39 7.57 -12.76
N ARG A 2 10.27 6.97 -13.57
CA ARG A 2 10.32 5.50 -13.74
C ARG A 2 10.51 4.74 -12.41
N LEU A 3 11.42 5.24 -11.57
CA LEU A 3 11.66 4.68 -10.23
C LEU A 3 10.41 4.74 -9.33
N ALA A 4 9.62 5.82 -9.38
CA ALA A 4 8.39 5.94 -8.58
C ALA A 4 7.35 4.88 -8.97
N VAL A 5 7.14 4.71 -10.28
CA VAL A 5 6.18 3.73 -10.80
C VAL A 5 6.61 2.31 -10.44
N THR A 6 7.87 1.94 -10.65
CA THR A 6 8.34 0.57 -10.37
C THR A 6 8.48 0.26 -8.89
N LEU A 7 8.78 1.26 -8.06
CA LEU A 7 8.79 1.11 -6.61
C LEU A 7 7.36 0.98 -6.09
N LEU A 8 6.49 1.93 -6.41
CA LEU A 8 5.17 2.06 -5.78
C LEU A 8 4.09 1.23 -6.48
N THR A 9 4.39 0.58 -7.61
CA THR A 9 3.47 -0.34 -8.33
C THR A 9 4.16 -1.63 -8.77
N VAL A 10 3.36 -2.56 -9.30
CA VAL A 10 3.80 -3.83 -9.90
C VAL A 10 4.49 -3.64 -11.25
N ILE A 11 4.34 -2.48 -11.91
CA ILE A 11 4.77 -2.25 -13.29
C ILE A 11 6.32 -2.22 -13.37
N PRO A 12 6.96 -3.20 -14.03
CA PRO A 12 8.41 -3.27 -14.11
C PRO A 12 8.92 -2.37 -15.23
N LEU A 13 9.49 -1.22 -14.88
CA LEU A 13 10.17 -0.32 -15.80
C LEU A 13 11.68 -0.40 -15.58
N ARG A 14 12.47 -0.16 -16.62
CA ARG A 14 13.93 -0.01 -16.47
C ARG A 14 14.22 1.24 -15.63
N THR A 15 14.68 1.02 -14.41
CA THR A 15 15.07 2.07 -13.47
C THR A 15 16.53 2.46 -13.66
N PRO A 16 16.88 3.75 -13.58
CA PRO A 16 18.26 4.20 -13.48
C PRO A 16 18.89 3.72 -12.15
N GLU A 17 20.21 3.92 -11.98
CA GLU A 17 20.85 3.74 -10.68
C GLU A 17 20.12 4.54 -9.60
N VAL A 18 19.92 3.90 -8.45
CA VAL A 18 19.20 4.50 -7.33
C VAL A 18 20.20 5.25 -6.47
N ASP A 19 20.08 6.58 -6.48
CA ASP A 19 20.81 7.52 -5.64
C ASP A 19 19.83 8.38 -4.82
N ARG A 20 20.36 9.32 -4.03
CA ARG A 20 19.52 10.21 -3.20
C ARG A 20 18.59 11.09 -4.03
N ASP A 21 19.05 11.60 -5.17
CA ASP A 21 18.30 12.56 -5.97
C ASP A 21 17.18 11.90 -6.76
N THR A 22 17.46 10.73 -7.37
CA THR A 22 16.47 9.89 -8.03
C THR A 22 15.43 9.36 -7.05
N GLY A 23 15.85 8.98 -5.83
CA GLY A 23 14.97 8.60 -4.73
C GLY A 23 14.05 9.75 -4.31
N ARG A 24 14.59 10.95 -4.07
CA ARG A 24 13.81 12.15 -3.77
C ARG A 24 12.79 12.45 -4.86
N ALA A 25 13.22 12.45 -6.12
CA ALA A 25 12.33 12.68 -7.26
C ALA A 25 11.24 11.60 -7.36
N ALA A 26 11.53 10.36 -6.96
CA ALA A 26 10.52 9.29 -6.92
C ALA A 26 9.49 9.53 -5.82
N MET A 27 9.91 9.95 -4.62
CA MET A 27 8.99 10.27 -3.52
C MET A 27 8.12 11.49 -3.82
N LEU A 28 8.67 12.54 -4.45
CA LEU A 28 7.88 13.69 -4.89
C LEU A 28 6.84 13.32 -5.96
N ALA A 29 7.07 12.24 -6.71
CA ALA A 29 6.14 11.71 -7.70
C ALA A 29 5.09 10.76 -7.11
N ALA A 30 5.21 10.37 -5.83
CA ALA A 30 4.32 9.40 -5.20
C ALA A 30 2.82 9.79 -5.30
N PRO A 31 2.41 11.07 -5.16
CA PRO A 31 1.01 11.44 -5.34
C PRO A 31 0.46 11.12 -6.74
N LEU A 32 1.26 11.29 -7.79
CA LEU A 32 0.86 10.95 -9.16
C LEU A 32 0.69 9.44 -9.33
N VAL A 33 1.53 8.63 -8.69
CA VAL A 33 1.34 7.18 -8.67
C VAL A 33 0.12 6.80 -7.83
N GLY A 34 -0.15 7.54 -6.76
CA GLY A 34 -1.37 7.41 -5.96
C GLY A 34 -2.66 7.64 -6.78
N LEU A 35 -2.64 8.56 -7.76
CA LEU A 35 -3.76 8.72 -8.69
C LEU A 35 -3.99 7.48 -9.56
N LEU A 36 -2.94 6.74 -9.93
CA LEU A 36 -3.08 5.49 -10.66
C LEU A 36 -3.71 4.40 -9.80
N THR A 37 -3.24 4.25 -8.56
CA THR A 37 -3.80 3.25 -7.63
C THR A 37 -5.22 3.58 -7.20
N GLY A 38 -5.50 4.86 -6.92
CA GLY A 38 -6.84 5.34 -6.60
C GLY A 38 -7.78 5.25 -7.80
N GLY A 39 -7.30 5.57 -9.01
CA GLY A 39 -8.06 5.41 -10.24
C GLY A 39 -8.41 3.96 -10.54
N ALA A 40 -7.51 3.02 -10.30
CA ALA A 40 -7.80 1.59 -10.41
C ALA A 40 -8.86 1.14 -9.40
N ALA A 41 -8.76 1.57 -8.14
CA ALA A 41 -9.77 1.28 -7.12
C ALA A 41 -11.15 1.86 -7.50
N ALA A 42 -11.19 3.12 -7.97
CA ALA A 42 -12.41 3.76 -8.44
C ALA A 42 -13.04 3.02 -9.64
N LEU A 43 -12.22 2.57 -10.60
CA LEU A 43 -12.69 1.78 -11.72
C LEU A 43 -13.33 0.46 -11.26
N VAL A 44 -12.72 -0.22 -10.28
CA VAL A 44 -13.30 -1.45 -9.71
C VAL A 44 -14.65 -1.19 -9.05
N LEU A 45 -14.79 -0.07 -8.32
CA LEU A 45 -16.08 0.32 -7.73
C LEU A 45 -17.14 0.58 -8.79
N LEU A 46 -16.81 1.36 -9.84
CA LEU A 46 -17.74 1.68 -10.93
C LEU A 46 -18.17 0.43 -11.72
N LEU A 47 -17.24 -0.48 -11.99
CA LEU A 47 -17.56 -1.76 -12.63
C LEU A 47 -18.38 -2.66 -11.71
N GLY A 48 -18.08 -2.66 -10.41
CA GLY A 48 -18.86 -3.40 -9.42
C GLY A 48 -20.32 -2.96 -9.38
N ASP A 49 -20.56 -1.65 -9.38
CA ASP A 49 -21.91 -1.06 -9.47
C ASP A 49 -22.61 -1.45 -10.78
N ALA A 50 -21.93 -1.28 -11.93
CA ALA A 50 -22.47 -1.65 -13.23
C ALA A 50 -22.81 -3.14 -13.38
N LEU A 51 -22.10 -4.01 -12.64
CA LEU A 51 -22.33 -5.46 -12.60
C LEU A 51 -23.34 -5.88 -11.50
N GLY A 52 -23.84 -4.93 -10.70
CA GLY A 52 -24.79 -5.20 -9.61
C GLY A 52 -24.17 -5.94 -8.42
N LEU A 53 -22.87 -5.78 -8.17
CA LEU A 53 -22.22 -6.33 -6.98
C LEU A 53 -22.71 -5.60 -5.73
N SER A 54 -22.67 -6.28 -4.58
CA SER A 54 -22.92 -5.61 -3.29
C SER A 54 -21.82 -4.58 -3.01
N GLY A 55 -22.16 -3.46 -2.36
CA GLY A 55 -21.20 -2.41 -2.01
C GLY A 55 -20.01 -2.95 -1.20
N LEU A 56 -20.26 -3.89 -0.29
CA LEU A 56 -19.20 -4.56 0.47
C LEU A 56 -18.23 -5.35 -0.41
N LEU A 57 -18.74 -6.12 -1.39
CA LEU A 57 -17.90 -6.88 -2.30
C LEU A 57 -17.11 -5.96 -3.23
N ALA A 58 -17.75 -4.93 -3.78
CA ALA A 58 -17.08 -3.94 -4.63
C ALA A 58 -15.96 -3.20 -3.87
N ALA A 59 -16.22 -2.79 -2.63
CA ALA A 59 -15.24 -2.17 -1.75
C ALA A 59 -14.05 -3.09 -1.43
N ALA A 60 -14.32 -4.34 -1.06
CA ALA A 60 -13.27 -5.33 -0.80
C ALA A 60 -12.40 -5.58 -2.05
N LEU A 61 -13.01 -5.68 -3.23
CA LEU A 61 -12.29 -5.82 -4.50
C LEU A 61 -11.47 -4.57 -4.84
N ALA A 62 -11.98 -3.37 -4.56
CA ALA A 62 -11.27 -2.12 -4.82
C ALA A 62 -10.02 -1.99 -3.93
N VAL A 63 -10.13 -2.30 -2.63
CA VAL A 63 -8.98 -2.36 -1.70
C VAL A 63 -7.99 -3.44 -2.15
N GLY A 64 -8.49 -4.63 -2.50
CA GLY A 64 -7.67 -5.72 -3.03
C GLY A 64 -6.93 -5.36 -4.31
N ALA A 65 -7.57 -4.65 -5.24
CA ALA A 65 -6.95 -4.17 -6.47
C ALA A 65 -5.80 -3.19 -6.20
N ALA A 66 -5.98 -2.25 -5.26
CA ALA A 66 -4.91 -1.36 -4.84
C ALA A 66 -3.73 -2.11 -4.20
N ALA A 67 -4.02 -3.13 -3.37
CA ALA A 67 -2.99 -4.00 -2.80
C ALA A 67 -2.22 -4.76 -3.88
N VAL A 68 -2.90 -5.42 -4.81
CA VAL A 68 -2.27 -6.17 -5.91
C VAL A 68 -1.44 -5.25 -6.81
N LEU A 69 -1.99 -4.10 -7.19
CA LEU A 69 -1.31 -3.13 -8.07
C LEU A 69 -0.01 -2.61 -7.44
N THR A 70 0.11 -2.64 -6.12
CA THR A 70 1.31 -2.22 -5.38
C THR A 70 2.15 -3.39 -4.87
N ARG A 71 1.80 -4.65 -5.22
CA ARG A 71 2.39 -5.87 -4.64
C ARG A 71 2.36 -5.89 -3.11
N ALA A 72 1.32 -5.29 -2.54
CA ALA A 72 1.13 -5.06 -1.12
C ALA A 72 2.23 -4.19 -0.44
N LEU A 73 3.11 -3.52 -1.18
CA LEU A 73 4.22 -2.75 -0.61
C LEU A 73 3.79 -1.71 0.44
N HIS A 74 2.65 -1.04 0.20
CA HIS A 74 2.14 -0.05 1.15
C HIS A 74 1.57 -0.68 2.42
N LEU A 75 0.96 -1.86 2.30
CA LEU A 75 0.44 -2.61 3.45
C LEU A 75 1.59 -3.25 4.24
N ASP A 76 2.56 -3.81 3.55
CA ASP A 76 3.79 -4.36 4.13
C ASP A 76 4.55 -3.30 4.94
N GLY A 77 4.85 -2.14 4.32
CA GLY A 77 5.51 -1.04 5.01
C GLY A 77 4.70 -0.45 6.17
N LEU A 78 3.36 -0.52 6.13
CA LEU A 78 2.50 -0.14 7.25
C LEU A 78 2.59 -1.15 8.39
N ALA A 79 2.63 -2.44 8.08
CA ALA A 79 2.79 -3.51 9.07
C ALA A 79 4.17 -3.45 9.73
N ASP A 80 5.23 -3.32 8.93
CA ASP A 80 6.61 -3.14 9.41
C ASP A 80 6.71 -1.93 10.34
N LEU A 81 6.09 -0.80 9.94
CA LEU A 81 6.07 0.41 10.75
C LEU A 81 5.35 0.19 12.08
N ALA A 82 4.20 -0.49 12.06
CA ALA A 82 3.45 -0.81 13.27
C ALA A 82 4.24 -1.73 14.20
N ASP A 83 4.90 -2.77 13.68
CA ASP A 83 5.70 -3.68 14.48
C ASP A 83 6.98 -3.03 15.03
N GLY A 84 7.67 -2.24 14.19
CA GLY A 84 8.84 -1.48 14.60
C GLY A 84 8.53 -0.49 15.72
N LEU A 85 7.53 0.37 15.53
CA LEU A 85 7.14 1.38 16.52
C LEU A 85 6.47 0.77 17.75
N GLY A 86 5.59 -0.21 17.54
CA GLY A 86 4.87 -0.91 18.61
C GLY A 86 5.78 -1.73 19.53
N SER A 87 6.98 -2.11 19.07
CA SER A 87 7.94 -2.86 19.88
C SER A 87 8.47 -2.11 21.12
N GLY A 88 8.36 -0.78 21.15
CA GLY A 88 8.92 0.06 22.23
C GLY A 88 10.44 0.00 22.36
N ARG A 89 11.14 -0.55 21.35
CA ARG A 89 12.59 -0.72 21.36
C ARG A 89 13.31 0.57 20.92
N PRO A 90 14.59 0.75 21.29
CA PRO A 90 15.42 1.81 20.72
C PRO A 90 15.47 1.73 19.18
N ALA A 91 15.68 2.87 18.52
CA ALA A 91 15.57 3.01 17.06
C ALA A 91 16.31 1.94 16.25
N GLY A 92 17.54 1.57 16.64
CA GLY A 92 18.30 0.52 15.94
C GLY A 92 17.66 -0.86 15.99
N ALA A 93 17.05 -1.22 17.12
CA ALA A 93 16.35 -2.49 17.28
C ALA A 93 14.96 -2.48 16.63
N ALA A 94 14.23 -1.35 16.70
CA ALA A 94 12.99 -1.16 15.97
C ALA A 94 13.21 -1.29 14.45
N LEU A 95 14.25 -0.63 13.91
CA LEU A 95 14.62 -0.76 12.50
C LEU A 95 15.04 -2.19 12.13
N ALA A 96 15.66 -2.93 13.06
CA ALA A 96 15.99 -4.33 12.83
C ALA A 96 14.73 -5.21 12.78
N ILE A 97 13.64 -4.84 13.47
CA ILE A 97 12.34 -5.52 13.39
C ILE A 97 11.69 -5.25 12.02
N MET A 98 11.63 -3.99 11.58
CA MET A 98 11.07 -3.60 10.27
C MET A 98 11.78 -4.21 9.05
N LYS A 99 12.97 -4.79 9.25
CA LYS A 99 13.75 -5.43 8.17
C LYS A 99 13.59 -6.95 8.14
N ARG A 100 12.89 -7.51 9.12
CA ARG A 100 12.61 -8.94 9.12
C ARG A 100 11.45 -9.23 8.18
N SER A 101 11.37 -10.46 7.71
CA SER A 101 10.29 -10.89 6.81
C SER A 101 9.04 -11.38 7.54
N ASP A 102 9.07 -11.47 8.87
CA ASP A 102 7.93 -11.89 9.69
C ASP A 102 7.05 -10.70 10.08
N ILE A 103 5.73 -10.93 10.07
CA ILE A 103 4.76 -9.96 10.57
C ILE A 103 4.51 -10.21 12.07
N GLY A 104 4.55 -9.14 12.86
CA GLY A 104 4.26 -9.17 14.28
C GLY A 104 2.79 -8.86 14.60
N PRO A 105 2.41 -8.95 15.89
CA PRO A 105 1.03 -8.72 16.32
C PRO A 105 0.53 -7.29 16.06
N PHE A 106 1.41 -6.28 16.13
CA PHE A 106 1.00 -4.90 15.87
C PHE A 106 0.73 -4.70 14.38
N GLY A 107 1.58 -5.25 13.51
CA GLY A 107 1.37 -5.27 12.07
C GLY A 107 0.03 -5.89 11.69
N VAL A 108 -0.28 -7.07 12.24
CA VAL A 108 -1.57 -7.75 11.99
C VAL A 108 -2.76 -6.90 12.43
N VAL A 109 -2.75 -6.37 13.66
CA VAL A 109 -3.86 -5.57 14.18
C VAL A 109 -4.04 -4.28 13.39
N THR A 110 -2.94 -3.60 13.05
CA THR A 110 -2.98 -2.38 12.23
C THR A 110 -3.54 -2.66 10.85
N LEU A 111 -3.10 -3.71 10.17
CA LEU A 111 -3.64 -4.08 8.86
C LEU A 111 -5.12 -4.42 8.91
N LEU A 112 -5.55 -5.17 9.92
CA LEU A 112 -6.95 -5.51 10.10
C LEU A 112 -7.80 -4.24 10.29
N LEU A 113 -7.40 -3.33 11.17
CA LEU A 113 -8.14 -2.09 11.40
C LEU A 113 -8.17 -1.19 10.15
N VAL A 114 -7.03 -1.02 9.47
CA VAL A 114 -6.95 -0.14 8.29
C VAL A 114 -7.76 -0.69 7.12
N VAL A 115 -7.63 -1.99 6.81
CA VAL A 115 -8.41 -2.60 5.73
C VAL A 115 -9.90 -2.57 6.05
N LEU A 116 -10.30 -2.85 7.29
CA LEU A 116 -11.70 -2.74 7.70
C LEU A 116 -12.25 -1.33 7.53
N VAL A 117 -11.51 -0.31 7.95
CA VAL A 117 -11.91 1.10 7.79
C VAL A 117 -12.01 1.46 6.31
N GLN A 118 -11.05 1.06 5.49
CA GLN A 118 -11.07 1.32 4.04
C GLN A 118 -12.29 0.67 3.38
N VAL A 119 -12.55 -0.60 3.66
CA VAL A 119 -13.71 -1.32 3.10
C VAL A 119 -15.01 -0.71 3.59
N ALA A 120 -15.13 -0.41 4.89
CA ALA A 120 -16.34 0.20 5.45
C ALA A 120 -16.61 1.59 4.85
N ALA A 121 -15.58 2.42 4.68
CA ALA A 121 -15.71 3.75 4.11
C ALA A 121 -16.08 3.75 2.62
N LEU A 122 -15.66 2.71 1.87
CA LEU A 122 -16.01 2.57 0.45
C LEU A 122 -17.36 1.88 0.22
N ALA A 123 -17.85 1.12 1.20
CA ALA A 123 -19.12 0.39 1.12
C ALA A 123 -20.32 1.18 1.66
N SER A 124 -20.09 2.32 2.34
CA SER A 124 -21.09 3.16 3.00
C SER A 124 -21.67 4.26 2.11
#